data_AF-A0A7C3GDC7-F1
#
_entry.id   AF-A0A7C3GDC7-F1
#
_cell.length_a   1.000
_cell.length_b   1.000
_cell.length_c   1.000
_cell.angle_alpha   90.00
_cell.angle_beta   90.00
_cell.angle_gamma   90.00
#
_symmetry.space_group_name_H-M   'P 1'
#
loop_
_entity.id
_entity.type
_entity.pdbx_description
1 polymer ?
#
loop_
_entity_poly.entity_id
_entity_poly.type
_entity_poly.pdbx_seq_one_letter_code
_entity_poly.pdbx_strand_id
1 'polypeptide(L)'
;MQKVITDDLDALLNIFPPHIQTPLHQQSDVHNLIEVVLDLGRPSEARFPDREMILNPTEVSEEDIEYVSSRVGTFGDDNRAGIERTLHRIS
;
A
#
# COMPACT_ATOMS: atom_id res chain seq x y z
N MET A 1 -19.15 10.55 10.84
CA MET A 1 -18.99 9.47 9.84
C MET A 1 -17.54 9.33 9.32
N GLN A 2 -16.52 9.91 9.98
CA GLN A 2 -15.12 9.88 9.51
C GLN A 2 -14.33 8.65 9.96
N LYS A 3 -14.81 7.92 10.97
CA LYS A 3 -14.04 6.88 11.66
C LYS A 3 -13.73 5.66 10.78
N VAL A 4 -14.68 5.26 9.93
CA VAL A 4 -14.54 4.09 9.05
C VAL A 4 -13.45 4.29 7.99
N ILE A 5 -13.34 5.50 7.43
CA ILE A 5 -12.37 5.80 6.36
C ILE A 5 -10.93 5.77 6.91
N THR A 6 -10.73 6.24 8.14
CA THR A 6 -9.41 6.19 8.79
C THR A 6 -9.04 4.75 9.19
N ASP A 7 -9.98 3.99 9.74
CA ASP A 7 -9.75 2.59 10.15
C ASP A 7 -9.37 1.71 8.93
N ASP A 8 -9.99 1.94 7.77
CA ASP A 8 -9.70 1.19 6.53
C ASP A 8 -8.31 1.55 5.95
N LEU A 9 -7.90 2.81 6.05
CA LEU A 9 -6.55 3.25 5.64
C LEU A 9 -5.47 2.62 6.52
N ASP A 10 -5.65 2.62 7.85
CA ASP A 10 -4.69 1.99 8.75
C ASP A 10 -4.57 0.49 8.48
N ALA A 11 -5.70 -0.20 8.18
CA ALA A 11 -5.68 -1.59 7.77
C ALA A 11 -4.87 -1.80 6.46
N LEU A 12 -5.01 -0.91 5.48
CA LEU A 12 -4.22 -0.90 4.26
C LEU A 12 -2.73 -0.60 4.52
N LEU A 13 -2.38 0.33 5.39
CA LEU A 13 -0.98 0.62 5.63
C LEU A 13 -0.27 -0.53 6.36
N ASN A 14 -1.01 -1.32 7.15
CA ASN A 14 -0.47 -2.45 7.92
C ASN A 14 -0.15 -3.70 7.09
N ILE A 15 -0.57 -3.77 5.82
CA ILE A 15 -0.18 -4.89 4.93
C ILE A 15 1.24 -4.73 4.37
N PHE A 16 1.81 -3.53 4.41
CA PHE A 16 3.14 -3.25 3.87
C PHE A 16 4.27 -3.59 4.87
N PRO A 17 5.47 -3.97 4.36
CA PRO A 17 6.67 -4.08 5.19
C PRO A 17 7.00 -2.77 5.92
N PRO A 18 7.69 -2.82 7.08
CA PRO A 18 7.97 -1.62 7.88
C PRO A 18 8.70 -0.50 7.11
N HIS A 19 9.57 -0.86 6.17
CA HIS A 19 10.34 0.12 5.39
C HIS A 19 9.52 0.83 4.30
N ILE A 20 8.34 0.31 3.94
CA ILE A 20 7.34 0.97 3.07
C ILE A 20 6.28 1.67 3.94
N GLN A 21 5.84 1.01 5.01
CA GLN A 21 4.81 1.50 5.92
C GLN A 21 5.23 2.77 6.67
N THR A 22 6.46 2.82 7.19
CA THR A 22 6.96 3.96 7.99
C THR A 22 6.94 5.29 7.23
N PRO A 23 7.51 5.40 6.01
CA PRO A 23 7.50 6.66 5.27
C PRO A 23 6.08 7.12 4.90
N LEU A 24 5.14 6.20 4.67
CA LEU A 24 3.73 6.52 4.44
C LEU A 24 3.08 7.19 5.66
N HIS A 25 3.26 6.64 6.86
CA HIS A 25 2.72 7.22 8.09
C HIS A 25 3.32 8.59 8.46
N GLN A 26 4.50 8.90 7.92
CA GLN A 26 5.14 10.21 8.13
C GLN A 26 4.56 11.30 7.24
N GLN A 27 3.74 10.96 6.25
CA GLN A 27 3.13 11.94 5.35
C GLN A 27 1.92 12.59 6.02
N SER A 28 1.92 13.93 6.10
CA SER A 28 0.79 14.69 6.64
C SER A 28 -0.49 14.56 5.81
N ASP A 29 -0.35 14.22 4.52
CA ASP A 29 -1.40 14.02 3.53
C ASP A 29 -1.64 12.52 3.23
N VAL A 30 -1.25 11.59 4.11
CA VAL A 30 -1.44 10.15 3.93
C VAL A 30 -2.89 9.75 3.64
N HIS A 31 -3.86 10.51 4.14
CA HIS A 31 -5.29 10.30 3.85
C HIS A 31 -5.68 10.53 2.38
N ASN A 32 -4.81 11.18 1.61
CA ASN A 32 -4.98 11.38 0.17
C ASN A 32 -4.19 10.36 -0.66
N LEU A 33 -3.61 9.32 -0.04
CA LEU A 33 -2.88 8.27 -0.75
C LEU A 33 -3.79 7.63 -1.82
N ILE A 34 -3.32 7.62 -3.06
CA ILE A 34 -4.02 7.00 -4.20
C ILE A 34 -3.58 5.54 -4.33
N GLU A 35 -2.28 5.30 -4.39
CA GLU A 35 -1.70 3.97 -4.55
C GLU A 35 -0.26 3.90 -4.06
N VAL A 36 0.18 2.67 -3.76
CA VAL A 36 1.57 2.30 -3.48
C VAL A 36 2.01 1.32 -4.57
N VAL A 37 3.11 1.62 -5.24
CA VAL A 37 3.64 0.84 -6.36
C VAL A 37 4.84 0.04 -5.87
N LEU A 38 4.78 -1.29 -6.05
CA LEU A 38 5.83 -2.23 -5.68
C LEU A 38 6.26 -3.04 -6.91
N ASP A 39 7.17 -2.47 -7.70
CA ASP A 39 7.71 -3.13 -8.88
C ASP A 39 9.02 -3.85 -8.54
N LEU A 40 9.07 -5.18 -8.74
CA LEU A 40 10.27 -5.98 -8.50
C LEU A 40 11.50 -5.38 -9.20
N GLY A 41 12.57 -5.14 -8.45
CA GLY A 41 13.81 -4.55 -8.96
C GLY A 41 13.75 -3.03 -9.16
N ARG A 42 12.76 -2.33 -8.59
CA ARG A 42 12.66 -0.86 -8.61
C ARG A 42 12.39 -0.30 -7.21
N PRO A 43 12.78 0.96 -6.93
CA PRO A 43 12.36 1.64 -5.70
C PRO A 43 10.84 1.64 -5.56
N SER A 44 10.36 1.52 -4.33
CA SER A 44 8.92 1.62 -4.04
C SER A 44 8.44 3.06 -4.09
N GLU A 45 7.23 3.28 -4.58
CA GLU A 45 6.66 4.62 -4.79
C GLU A 45 5.25 4.74 -4.19
N ALA A 46 4.89 5.95 -3.79
CA ALA A 46 3.53 6.32 -3.40
C ALA A 46 3.03 7.47 -4.28
N ARG A 47 1.78 7.37 -4.72
CA ARG A 47 1.11 8.42 -5.49
C ARG A 47 0.03 9.10 -4.66
N PHE A 48 -0.01 10.43 -4.78
CA PHE A 48 -0.99 11.34 -4.21
C PHE A 48 -1.56 12.21 -5.35
N PRO A 49 -2.68 12.93 -5.17
CA PRO A 49 -3.30 13.72 -6.23
C PRO A 49 -2.36 14.68 -6.94
N ASP A 50 -1.45 15.29 -6.19
CA ASP A 50 -0.58 16.37 -6.69
C ASP A 50 0.91 16.00 -6.69
N ARG A 51 1.28 14.78 -6.25
CA ARG A 51 2.69 14.39 -6.12
C ARG A 51 2.91 12.88 -6.10
N GLU A 52 4.13 12.49 -6.42
CA GLU A 52 4.66 11.15 -6.23
C GLU A 52 5.86 11.21 -5.27
N MET A 53 6.12 10.11 -4.59
CA MET A 53 7.21 10.01 -3.63
C MET A 53 7.83 8.62 -3.64
N ILE A 54 9.16 8.54 -3.72
CA ILE A 54 9.90 7.32 -3.44
C ILE A 54 9.84 7.06 -1.93
N LEU A 55 9.34 5.88 -1.54
CA LEU A 55 9.20 5.47 -0.14
C LEU A 55 10.51 4.88 0.39
N ASN A 56 11.14 4.01 -0.40
CA ASN A 56 12.43 3.43 -0.11
C ASN A 56 13.28 3.42 -1.39
N PRO A 57 14.51 4.00 -1.37
CA PRO A 57 15.41 3.96 -2.53
C PRO A 57 15.95 2.55 -2.83
N THR A 58 15.79 1.60 -1.92
CA THR A 58 16.13 0.19 -2.14
C THR A 58 15.13 -0.42 -3.10
N GLU A 59 15.63 -1.22 -4.04
CA GLU A 59 14.79 -1.97 -4.96
C GLU A 59 13.89 -2.95 -4.21
N VAL A 60 12.62 -3.00 -4.60
CA VAL A 60 11.64 -3.96 -4.11
C VAL A 60 12.11 -5.37 -4.45
N SER A 61 12.10 -6.24 -3.46
CA SER A 61 12.49 -7.65 -3.56
C SER A 61 11.28 -8.58 -3.72
N GLU A 62 11.52 -9.83 -4.07
CA GLU A 62 10.47 -10.86 -4.07
C GLU A 62 9.88 -11.07 -2.67
N GLU A 63 10.70 -10.95 -1.62
CA GLU A 63 10.27 -11.05 -0.22
C GLU A 63 9.28 -9.94 0.14
N ASP A 64 9.44 -8.73 -0.40
CA ASP A 64 8.52 -7.61 -0.18
C ASP A 64 7.16 -7.88 -0.82
N ILE A 65 7.17 -8.42 -2.05
CA ILE A 65 5.95 -8.80 -2.77
C ILE A 65 5.25 -9.97 -2.04
N GLU A 66 6.01 -10.96 -1.55
CA GLU A 66 5.47 -12.07 -0.77
C GLU A 66 4.90 -11.60 0.58
N TYR A 67 5.57 -10.67 1.25
CA TYR A 67 5.11 -10.07 2.50
C TYR A 67 3.74 -9.41 2.32
N VAL A 68 3.58 -8.63 1.25
CA VAL A 68 2.31 -7.96 0.94
C VAL A 68 1.26 -8.99 0.50
N SER A 69 1.57 -9.84 -0.48
CA SER A 69 0.60 -10.79 -1.04
C SER A 69 0.08 -11.82 -0.03
N SER A 70 0.86 -12.19 0.99
CA SER A 70 0.42 -13.08 2.07
C SER A 70 -0.53 -12.43 3.08
N ARG A 71 -0.58 -11.08 3.13
CA ARG A 71 -1.42 -10.29 4.04
C ARG A 71 -2.65 -9.71 3.36
N VAL A 72 -2.54 -9.56 2.06
CA VAL A 72 -3.63 -9.25 1.17
C VAL A 72 -4.51 -10.49 1.08
N GLY A 73 -5.83 -10.31 1.22
CA GLY A 73 -6.79 -11.43 1.18
C GLY A 73 -6.76 -12.17 -0.17
N THR A 74 -7.67 -13.13 -0.36
CA THR A 74 -7.73 -13.91 -1.61
C THR A 74 -7.84 -13.00 -2.84
N PHE A 75 -6.91 -13.19 -3.78
CA PHE A 75 -6.98 -12.57 -5.11
C PHE A 75 -8.18 -13.12 -5.88
N GLY A 76 -9.00 -12.23 -6.45
CA GLY A 76 -10.02 -12.58 -7.42
C GLY A 76 -9.42 -12.91 -8.78
N ASP A 77 -10.26 -13.40 -9.69
CA ASP A 77 -9.87 -13.90 -11.03
C ASP A 77 -9.21 -12.84 -11.95
N ASP A 78 -9.21 -11.56 -11.57
CA ASP A 78 -8.57 -10.46 -12.30
C ASP A 78 -7.23 -10.01 -11.68
N ASN A 79 -6.59 -10.87 -10.88
CA ASN A 79 -5.40 -10.57 -10.08
C ASN A 79 -5.60 -9.40 -9.12
N ARG A 80 -6.85 -9.06 -8.80
CA ARG A 80 -7.15 -8.03 -7.82
C ARG A 80 -7.44 -8.68 -6.50
N ALA A 81 -6.76 -8.20 -5.47
CA ALA A 81 -7.14 -8.51 -4.11
C ALA A 81 -7.57 -7.23 -3.40
N GLY A 82 -8.52 -7.40 -2.49
CA GLY A 82 -8.99 -6.36 -1.59
C GLY A 82 -8.81 -6.80 -0.16
N ILE A 83 -8.78 -5.82 0.75
CA ILE A 83 -8.88 -6.11 2.18
C ILE A 83 -10.36 -6.36 2.47
N GLU A 84 -10.69 -7.49 3.09
CA GLU A 84 -12.08 -7.87 3.37
C GLU A 84 -12.88 -6.69 3.93
N ARG A 85 -14.08 -6.45 3.38
CA ARG A 85 -15.01 -5.38 3.78
C ARG A 85 -14.55 -3.95 3.45
N THR A 86 -13.48 -3.77 2.66
CA THR A 86 -13.02 -2.44 2.21
C THR A 86 -13.09 -2.30 0.68
N LEU A 87 -13.14 -1.06 0.18
CA LEU A 87 -13.13 -0.71 -1.25
C LEU A 87 -11.70 -0.46 -1.78
N HIS A 88 -10.69 -1.06 -1.14
CA HIS A 88 -9.30 -0.95 -1.56
C HIS A 88 -8.96 -2.07 -2.55
N ARG A 89 -8.27 -1.71 -3.64
CA ARG A 89 -7.91 -2.62 -4.72
C ARG A 89 -6.40 -2.61 -4.88
N ILE A 90 -5.80 -3.80 -4.84
CA ILE A 90 -4.37 -4.01 -5.08
C ILE A 90 -4.27 -4.70 -6.44
N SER A 91 -3.46 -4.16 -7.34
CA SER A 91 -3.32 -4.60 -8.75
C SER A 91 -1.85 -4.78 -9.09
#